data_AF-A0A928HDD2-F1
#
_entry.id   AF-A0A928HDD2-F1
#
_cell.length_a   1.000
_cell.length_b   1.000
_cell.length_c   1.000
_cell.angle_alpha   90.00
_cell.angle_beta   90.00
_cell.angle_gamma   90.00
#
_symmetry.space_group_name_H-M   'P 1'
#
loop_
_entity.id
_entity.type
_entity.pdbx_description
1 polymer ?
#
loop_
_entity_poly.entity_id
_entity_poly.type
_entity_poly.pdbx_seq_one_letter_code
_entity_poly.pdbx_strand_id
1 'polypeptide(L)'
;MKKLFTLFGALLLLGGLVAPLRAQEEAEEPAAAEQEVISIPELLKEVEYVTKVKPKKKATLYYILRSHSRCGFCRKLAPALNTHYKDMKNKGVEIIMLNCDPDTEKAKKWADEQEITIPMVTPETMGAIASKVPGGGSGGSPNIMAVMADGEQIEGCSGASACEALVAGWKDMLKDARKAESKKKAAAAKAKKKAGKKKAKKSKKSQPAGDAEL
;
A
#
# COMPACT_ATOMS: atom_id res chain seq x y z
N MET A 1 16.40 12.27 -51.08
CA MET A 1 15.80 12.91 -52.27
C MET A 1 14.28 12.71 -52.22
N LYS A 2 13.53 13.83 -52.23
CA LYS A 2 12.23 14.08 -52.91
C LYS A 2 11.15 12.97 -52.83
N LYS A 3 10.09 13.12 -52.01
CA LYS A 3 8.79 13.81 -52.25
C LYS A 3 7.93 13.22 -53.39
N LEU A 4 6.69 12.83 -53.08
CA LEU A 4 5.41 13.11 -53.81
C LEU A 4 4.29 12.33 -53.08
N PHE A 5 3.37 12.90 -52.30
CA PHE A 5 2.21 13.76 -52.64
C PHE A 5 1.50 13.37 -53.94
N THR A 6 0.29 12.80 -53.86
CA THR A 6 -0.91 13.38 -54.52
C THR A 6 -2.20 12.78 -53.94
N LEU A 7 -3.10 13.67 -53.50
CA LEU A 7 -4.53 13.45 -53.28
C LEU A 7 -5.26 13.30 -54.63
N PHE A 8 -6.32 12.49 -54.68
CA PHE A 8 -7.62 12.71 -55.36
C PHE A 8 -8.52 11.57 -54.83
N GLY A 9 -9.75 11.74 -54.35
CA GLY A 9 -10.73 12.76 -54.63
C GLY A 9 -11.99 12.08 -55.20
N ALA A 10 -12.86 11.61 -54.29
CA ALA A 10 -14.32 11.44 -54.40
C ALA A 10 -14.95 10.53 -55.48
N LEU A 11 -15.88 9.65 -55.06
CA LEU A 11 -17.35 9.89 -55.14
C LEU A 11 -18.17 8.64 -55.55
N LEU A 12 -19.09 8.20 -54.64
CA LEU A 12 -20.42 7.56 -54.82
C LEU A 12 -20.53 6.28 -55.72
N LEU A 13 -21.37 5.26 -55.50
CA LEU A 13 -22.50 4.97 -54.62
C LEU A 13 -22.91 3.49 -54.86
N LEU A 14 -23.73 2.96 -53.94
CA LEU A 14 -24.62 1.78 -54.05
C LEU A 14 -24.06 0.40 -53.74
N GLY A 15 -24.67 -0.22 -52.71
CA GLY A 15 -24.58 -1.65 -52.46
C GLY A 15 -24.84 -1.97 -51.00
N GLY A 16 -26.11 -2.01 -50.62
CA GLY A 16 -26.53 -2.20 -49.23
C GLY A 16 -26.01 -3.47 -48.59
N LEU A 17 -25.67 -3.34 -47.31
CA LEU A 17 -25.84 -4.36 -46.28
C LEU A 17 -25.88 -3.60 -44.95
N VAL A 18 -27.09 -3.46 -44.41
CA VAL A 18 -27.32 -2.92 -43.07
C VAL A 18 -26.74 -3.94 -42.09
N ALA A 19 -25.47 -3.77 -41.73
CA ALA A 19 -24.93 -4.39 -40.53
C ALA A 19 -25.43 -3.58 -39.33
N PRO A 20 -26.01 -4.20 -38.30
CA PRO A 20 -26.44 -3.45 -37.12
C PRO A 20 -25.21 -2.85 -36.44
N LEU A 21 -25.25 -1.53 -36.23
CA LEU A 21 -24.40 -0.81 -35.29
C LEU A 21 -24.49 -1.53 -33.93
N ARG A 22 -23.50 -2.37 -33.64
CA ARG A 22 -23.23 -2.76 -32.27
C ARG A 22 -22.44 -1.60 -31.68
N ALA A 23 -23.14 -0.82 -30.87
CA ALA A 23 -22.57 0.23 -30.03
C ALA A 23 -21.23 -0.26 -29.47
N GLN A 24 -20.16 0.48 -29.76
CA GLN A 24 -18.98 0.42 -28.92
C GLN A 24 -19.44 0.97 -27.57
N GLU A 25 -19.79 0.08 -26.66
CA GLU A 25 -19.59 0.33 -25.24
C GLU A 25 -18.12 0.72 -25.11
N GLU A 26 -17.87 2.01 -24.96
CA GLU A 26 -16.68 2.49 -24.27
C GLU A 26 -16.64 1.69 -22.97
N ALA A 27 -15.72 0.73 -22.93
CA ALA A 27 -15.34 0.07 -21.70
C ALA A 27 -14.78 1.17 -20.81
N GLU A 28 -15.66 1.75 -20.01
CA GLU A 28 -15.36 2.58 -18.86
C GLU A 28 -14.34 1.77 -18.04
N GLU A 29 -13.07 2.17 -18.09
CA GLU A 29 -12.08 1.67 -17.15
C GLU A 29 -12.72 1.84 -15.77
N PRO A 30 -12.92 0.75 -14.99
CA PRO A 30 -13.53 0.89 -13.69
C PRO A 30 -12.65 1.85 -12.90
N ALA A 31 -13.20 3.02 -12.59
CA ALA A 31 -12.60 3.99 -11.71
C ALA A 31 -12.05 3.23 -10.51
N ALA A 32 -10.73 3.21 -10.38
CA ALA A 32 -10.05 2.52 -9.30
C ALA A 32 -10.69 3.01 -8.00
N ALA A 33 -11.51 2.14 -7.39
CA ALA A 33 -12.19 2.46 -6.16
C ALA A 33 -11.14 3.02 -5.21
N GLU A 34 -11.33 4.26 -4.75
CA GLU A 34 -10.47 4.86 -3.74
C GLU A 34 -10.49 3.92 -2.53
N GLN A 35 -9.47 3.07 -2.44
CA GLN A 35 -9.30 2.17 -1.32
C GLN A 35 -9.15 3.06 -0.10
N GLU A 36 -10.07 2.94 0.85
CA GLU A 36 -9.94 3.58 2.15
C GLU A 36 -8.75 2.93 2.86
N VAL A 37 -7.55 3.44 2.60
CA VAL A 37 -6.32 2.94 3.19
C VAL A 37 -6.30 3.35 4.66
N ILE A 38 -6.59 2.38 5.52
CA ILE A 38 -6.49 2.54 6.97
C ILE A 38 -5.01 2.50 7.37
N SER A 39 -4.61 3.31 8.36
CA SER A 39 -3.25 3.25 8.88
C SER A 39 -2.92 1.85 9.41
N ILE A 40 -1.71 1.35 9.13
CA ILE A 40 -1.28 0.00 9.50
C ILE A 40 -1.44 -0.27 11.02
N PRO A 41 -1.06 0.65 11.94
CA PRO A 41 -1.22 0.43 13.38
C PRO A 41 -2.67 0.21 13.84
N GLU A 42 -3.64 0.86 13.19
CA GLU A 42 -5.06 0.68 13.48
C GLU A 42 -5.52 -0.68 12.99
N LEU A 43 -5.14 -1.04 11.76
CA LEU A 43 -5.43 -2.35 11.19
C LEU A 43 -4.90 -3.49 12.07
N LEU A 44 -3.68 -3.36 12.60
CA LEU A 44 -3.08 -4.35 13.52
C LEU A 44 -3.83 -4.56 14.85
N LYS A 45 -4.85 -3.75 15.16
CA LYS A 45 -5.74 -3.98 16.34
C LYS A 45 -6.83 -5.00 16.05
N GLU A 46 -7.24 -5.14 14.80
CA GLU A 46 -8.34 -6.01 14.35
C GLU A 46 -7.83 -7.39 13.93
N VAL A 47 -6.52 -7.63 14.05
CA VAL A 47 -5.84 -8.77 13.46
C VAL A 47 -5.56 -9.89 14.46
N GLU A 48 -5.95 -11.11 14.10
CA GLU A 48 -5.54 -12.33 14.78
C GLU A 48 -4.29 -12.94 14.13
N TYR A 49 -3.47 -13.61 14.94
CA TYR A 49 -2.18 -14.14 14.51
C TYR A 49 -2.08 -15.64 14.72
N VAL A 50 -1.51 -16.31 13.72
CA VAL A 50 -1.09 -17.72 13.77
C VAL A 50 0.13 -17.86 14.67
N THR A 51 1.13 -17.01 14.47
CA THR A 51 2.37 -17.02 15.25
C THR A 51 2.18 -16.31 16.58
N LYS A 52 2.94 -16.73 17.60
CA LYS A 52 2.97 -16.07 18.92
C LYS A 52 3.58 -14.65 18.88
N VAL A 53 4.37 -14.34 17.83
CA VAL A 53 5.01 -13.04 17.66
C VAL A 53 4.00 -12.03 17.12
N LYS A 54 3.89 -10.89 17.80
CA LYS A 54 3.04 -9.77 17.38
C LYS A 54 3.91 -8.62 16.86
N PRO A 55 3.47 -7.93 15.78
CA PRO A 55 4.23 -6.83 15.20
C PRO A 55 4.14 -5.59 16.07
N LYS A 56 5.14 -4.72 15.97
CA LYS A 56 5.11 -3.43 16.68
C LYS A 56 4.29 -2.39 15.93
N LYS A 57 3.33 -1.81 16.64
CA LYS A 57 2.45 -0.74 16.12
C LYS A 57 3.14 0.63 15.94
N LYS A 58 4.39 0.79 16.42
CA LYS A 58 5.16 2.05 16.36
C LYS A 58 6.29 2.00 15.32
N ALA A 59 6.24 1.09 14.36
CA ALA A 59 7.21 1.08 13.27
C ALA A 59 6.90 2.20 12.27
N THR A 60 7.96 2.70 11.62
CA THR A 60 7.85 3.70 10.55
C THR A 60 7.56 3.02 9.22
N LEU A 61 8.16 1.85 9.00
CA LEU A 61 8.09 1.06 7.78
C LEU A 61 7.52 -0.32 8.08
N TYR A 62 6.60 -0.79 7.25
CA TYR A 62 6.04 -2.13 7.30
C TYR A 62 6.21 -2.81 5.96
N TYR A 63 6.63 -4.07 5.96
CA TYR A 63 6.58 -4.95 4.80
C TYR A 63 5.36 -5.87 4.94
N ILE A 64 4.37 -5.67 4.08
CA ILE A 64 3.19 -6.52 4.02
C ILE A 64 3.48 -7.64 3.01
N LEU A 65 3.64 -8.87 3.52
CA LEU A 65 3.98 -10.04 2.73
C LEU A 65 2.73 -10.92 2.52
N ARG A 66 2.33 -11.15 1.28
CA ARG A 66 1.38 -12.22 0.94
C ARG A 66 2.11 -13.53 0.69
N SER A 67 1.71 -14.57 1.40
CA SER A 67 2.37 -15.88 1.36
C SER A 67 1.46 -17.01 1.81
N HIS A 68 1.77 -18.26 1.42
CA HIS A 68 1.02 -19.45 1.86
C HIS A 68 1.87 -20.72 1.79
N SER A 69 1.46 -21.77 2.51
CA SER A 69 2.21 -23.03 2.67
C SER A 69 2.43 -23.78 1.36
N ARG A 70 1.47 -23.71 0.43
CA ARG A 70 1.51 -24.42 -0.86
C ARG A 70 2.39 -23.77 -1.93
N CYS A 71 2.99 -22.61 -1.64
CA CYS A 71 3.80 -21.86 -2.58
C CYS A 71 5.29 -22.21 -2.40
N GLY A 72 5.87 -22.90 -3.39
CA GLY A 72 7.28 -23.31 -3.33
C GLY A 72 8.26 -22.13 -3.19
N PHE A 73 7.99 -21.02 -3.87
CA PHE A 73 8.79 -19.79 -3.76
C PHE A 73 8.66 -19.13 -2.38
N CYS A 74 7.49 -19.22 -1.76
CA CYS A 74 7.22 -18.70 -0.44
C CYS A 74 7.98 -19.46 0.64
N ARG A 75 7.99 -20.80 0.54
CA ARG A 75 8.81 -21.67 1.41
C ARG A 75 10.30 -21.37 1.25
N LYS A 76 10.79 -21.15 0.01
CA LYS A 76 12.19 -20.75 -0.23
C LYS A 76 12.55 -19.39 0.37
N LEU A 77 11.61 -18.44 0.35
CA LEU A 77 11.82 -17.08 0.86
C LEU A 77 11.77 -16.99 2.39
N ALA A 78 10.96 -17.82 3.05
CA ALA A 78 10.69 -17.71 4.49
C ALA A 78 11.96 -17.72 5.39
N PRO A 79 12.98 -18.56 5.17
CA PRO A 79 14.21 -18.53 5.99
C PRO A 79 14.99 -17.20 5.88
N ALA A 80 15.07 -16.61 4.69
CA ALA A 80 15.73 -15.33 4.48
C ALA A 80 14.98 -14.21 5.21
N LEU A 81 13.64 -14.21 5.12
CA LEU A 81 12.82 -13.23 5.83
C LEU A 81 12.90 -13.38 7.35
N ASN A 82 12.96 -14.61 7.88
CA ASN A 82 13.19 -14.85 9.30
C ASN A 82 14.51 -14.22 9.77
N THR A 83 15.56 -14.34 8.96
CA THR A 83 16.87 -13.74 9.24
C THR A 83 16.78 -12.21 9.25
N HIS A 84 16.22 -11.62 8.19
CA HIS A 84 16.05 -10.17 8.12
C HIS A 84 15.15 -9.62 9.22
N TYR A 85 14.08 -10.32 9.59
CA TYR A 85 13.17 -9.87 10.64
C TYR A 85 13.87 -9.83 12.02
N LYS A 86 14.73 -10.81 12.31
CA LYS A 86 15.59 -10.78 13.51
C LYS A 86 16.51 -9.56 13.49
N ASP A 87 17.11 -9.25 12.34
CA ASP A 87 17.97 -8.08 12.18
C ASP A 87 17.22 -6.75 12.30
N MET A 88 15.95 -6.70 11.91
CA MET A 88 15.10 -5.51 11.98
C MET A 88 14.58 -5.22 13.40
N LYS A 89 14.71 -6.18 14.32
CA LYS A 89 14.16 -6.09 15.67
C LYS A 89 14.53 -4.77 16.35
N ASN A 90 13.51 -4.04 16.79
CA ASN A 90 13.61 -2.73 17.46
C ASN A 90 14.15 -1.57 16.60
N LYS A 91 14.27 -1.73 15.27
CA LYS A 91 14.82 -0.68 14.39
C LYS A 91 13.74 0.18 13.72
N GLY A 92 12.47 -0.06 14.04
CA GLY A 92 11.34 0.69 13.48
C GLY A 92 10.89 0.19 12.10
N VAL A 93 11.16 -1.09 11.82
CA VAL A 93 10.72 -1.82 10.64
C VAL A 93 10.07 -3.11 11.11
N GLU A 94 8.96 -3.49 10.48
CA GLU A 94 8.25 -4.73 10.79
C GLU A 94 7.92 -5.47 9.48
N ILE A 95 7.90 -6.80 9.53
CA ILE A 95 7.35 -7.64 8.46
C ILE A 95 6.08 -8.27 9.00
N ILE A 96 4.99 -8.21 8.24
CA ILE A 96 3.71 -8.83 8.57
C ILE A 96 3.36 -9.76 7.41
N MET A 97 3.19 -11.04 7.72
CA MET A 97 2.78 -12.04 6.75
C MET A 97 1.26 -12.17 6.76
N LEU A 98 0.62 -11.79 5.66
CA LEU A 98 -0.76 -12.12 5.34
C LEU A 98 -0.79 -13.55 4.80
N ASN A 99 -1.31 -14.49 5.60
CA ASN A 99 -1.39 -15.89 5.21
C ASN A 99 -2.59 -16.12 4.27
N CYS A 100 -2.33 -16.73 3.10
CA CYS A 100 -3.33 -17.06 2.08
C CYS A 100 -3.68 -18.56 2.02
N ASP A 101 -3.33 -19.36 3.03
CA ASP A 101 -3.78 -20.73 3.20
C ASP A 101 -5.30 -20.76 3.41
N PRO A 102 -5.98 -21.89 3.12
CA PRO A 102 -7.43 -21.96 3.26
C PRO A 102 -7.94 -21.95 4.71
N ASP A 103 -7.09 -22.28 5.68
CA ASP A 103 -7.46 -22.41 7.09
C ASP A 103 -6.26 -22.20 8.02
N THR A 104 -6.56 -21.80 9.27
CA THR A 104 -5.55 -21.57 10.29
C THR A 104 -4.72 -22.81 10.65
N GLU A 105 -5.23 -24.04 10.50
CA GLU A 105 -4.48 -25.26 10.84
C GLU A 105 -3.31 -25.50 9.89
N LYS A 106 -3.53 -25.33 8.58
CA LYS A 106 -2.46 -25.39 7.57
C LYS A 106 -1.44 -24.29 7.78
N ALA A 107 -1.90 -23.09 8.11
CA ALA A 107 -1.02 -21.96 8.42
C ALA A 107 -0.13 -22.26 9.64
N LYS A 108 -0.70 -22.81 10.73
CA LYS A 108 0.05 -23.23 11.93
C LYS A 108 1.10 -24.29 11.61
N LYS A 109 0.69 -25.35 10.91
CA LYS A 109 1.60 -26.43 10.52
C LYS A 109 2.78 -25.89 9.71
N TRP A 110 2.52 -25.00 8.76
CA TRP A 110 3.59 -24.38 7.97
C TRP A 110 4.49 -23.46 8.80
N ALA A 111 3.92 -22.68 9.72
CA ALA A 111 4.68 -21.85 10.64
C ALA A 111 5.62 -22.68 11.51
N ASP A 112 5.17 -23.83 12.01
CA ASP A 112 5.99 -24.74 12.81
C ASP A 112 7.07 -25.44 11.96
N GLU A 113 6.71 -25.95 10.77
CA GLU A 113 7.64 -26.64 9.85
C GLU A 113 8.80 -25.76 9.34
N GLN A 114 8.57 -24.45 9.20
CA GLN A 114 9.56 -23.49 8.69
C GLN A 114 10.09 -22.57 9.79
N GLU A 115 9.73 -22.85 11.04
CA GLU A 115 10.10 -22.05 12.21
C GLU A 115 9.86 -20.55 11.97
N ILE A 116 8.67 -20.20 11.45
CA ILE A 116 8.34 -18.82 11.07
C ILE A 116 8.26 -17.96 12.33
N THR A 117 9.16 -16.97 12.40
CA THR A 117 9.25 -16.00 13.51
C THR A 117 8.62 -14.64 13.19
N ILE A 118 8.19 -14.48 11.94
CA ILE A 118 7.51 -13.28 11.45
C ILE A 118 6.06 -13.33 11.91
N PRO A 119 5.48 -12.21 12.39
CA PRO A 119 4.05 -12.11 12.65
C PRO A 119 3.21 -12.55 11.45
N MET A 120 2.54 -13.67 11.60
CA MET A 120 1.67 -14.25 10.58
C MET A 120 0.21 -14.07 10.98
N VAL A 121 -0.53 -13.38 10.13
CA VAL A 121 -1.98 -13.16 10.26
C VAL A 121 -2.73 -14.43 9.88
N THR A 122 -3.83 -14.73 10.56
CA THR A 122 -4.70 -15.86 10.22
C THR A 122 -5.36 -15.66 8.85
N PRO A 123 -5.60 -16.74 8.08
CA PRO A 123 -6.34 -16.63 6.81
C PRO A 123 -7.70 -15.97 6.92
N GLU A 124 -8.41 -16.20 8.02
CA GLU A 124 -9.75 -15.68 8.28
C GLU A 124 -9.70 -14.14 8.44
N THR A 125 -8.75 -13.64 9.23
CA THR A 125 -8.55 -12.19 9.35
C THR A 125 -8.01 -11.60 8.06
N MET A 126 -7.10 -12.30 7.36
CA MET A 126 -6.58 -11.85 6.06
C MET A 126 -7.72 -11.58 5.07
N GLY A 127 -8.68 -12.50 4.96
CA GLY A 127 -9.85 -12.31 4.10
C GLY A 127 -10.68 -11.07 4.45
N ALA A 128 -10.80 -10.74 5.73
CA ALA A 128 -11.55 -9.57 6.20
C ALA A 128 -10.84 -8.23 5.95
N ILE A 129 -9.49 -8.23 5.92
CA ILE A 129 -8.68 -7.01 5.79
C ILE A 129 -8.05 -6.83 4.41
N ALA A 130 -8.11 -7.84 3.53
CA ALA A 130 -7.40 -7.86 2.25
C ALA A 130 -7.66 -6.64 1.36
N SER A 131 -8.88 -6.10 1.37
CA SER A 131 -9.26 -4.89 0.61
C SER A 131 -8.76 -3.58 1.23
N LYS A 132 -8.39 -3.60 2.51
CA LYS A 132 -7.98 -2.43 3.30
C LYS A 132 -6.46 -2.29 3.40
N VAL A 133 -5.72 -3.40 3.22
CA VAL A 133 -4.26 -3.41 3.33
C VAL A 133 -3.64 -3.24 1.94
N PRO A 134 -2.69 -2.31 1.77
CA PRO A 134 -1.90 -2.25 0.55
C PRO A 134 -1.15 -3.56 0.31
N GLY A 135 -1.30 -4.11 -0.89
CA GLY A 135 -0.75 -5.43 -1.23
C GLY A 135 -1.58 -6.62 -0.70
N GLY A 136 -2.77 -6.40 -0.14
CA GLY A 136 -3.68 -7.46 0.34
C GLY A 136 -4.54 -8.13 -0.75
N GLY A 137 -4.67 -7.50 -1.92
CA GLY A 137 -5.51 -7.96 -3.05
C GLY A 137 -4.98 -9.18 -3.81
N SER A 138 -5.60 -9.50 -4.95
CA SER A 138 -5.18 -10.61 -5.82
C SER A 138 -3.83 -10.29 -6.48
N GLY A 139 -2.89 -11.23 -6.37
CA GLY A 139 -1.54 -11.09 -6.89
C GLY A 139 -0.75 -12.38 -6.68
N GLY A 140 0.35 -12.53 -7.43
CA GLY A 140 1.27 -13.66 -7.28
C GLY A 140 1.81 -13.78 -5.86
N SER A 141 2.21 -14.99 -5.45
CA SER A 141 2.87 -15.22 -4.15
C SER A 141 4.27 -15.81 -4.39
N PRO A 142 5.31 -15.35 -3.65
CA PRO A 142 5.26 -14.30 -2.66
C PRO A 142 5.15 -12.90 -3.30
N ASN A 143 4.49 -11.98 -2.60
CA ASN A 143 4.42 -10.56 -2.96
C ASN A 143 4.64 -9.75 -1.68
N ILE A 144 5.47 -8.71 -1.75
CA ILE A 144 5.67 -7.78 -0.63
C ILE A 144 5.34 -6.38 -1.09
N MET A 145 4.61 -5.64 -0.26
CA MET A 145 4.41 -4.21 -0.37
C MET A 145 5.06 -3.52 0.82
N ALA A 146 6.03 -2.64 0.56
CA ALA A 146 6.61 -1.77 1.57
C ALA A 146 5.72 -0.54 1.74
N VAL A 147 5.28 -0.28 2.97
CA VAL A 147 4.35 0.79 3.30
C VAL A 147 4.81 1.58 4.52
N MET A 148 4.46 2.85 4.54
CA MET A 148 4.57 3.72 5.70
C MET A 148 3.50 3.37 6.75
N ALA A 149 3.66 3.85 7.98
CA ALA A 149 2.67 3.64 9.04
C ALA A 149 1.27 4.20 8.73
N ASP A 150 1.17 5.24 7.91
CA ASP A 150 -0.09 5.80 7.43
C ASP A 150 -0.71 5.03 6.25
N GLY A 151 -0.05 3.96 5.79
CA GLY A 151 -0.50 3.12 4.67
C GLY A 151 -0.03 3.60 3.30
N GLU A 152 0.74 4.70 3.21
CA GLU A 152 1.34 5.12 1.93
C GLU A 152 2.29 4.04 1.40
N GLN A 153 2.08 3.63 0.15
CA GLN A 153 2.93 2.66 -0.54
C GLN A 153 4.24 3.30 -0.98
N ILE A 154 5.34 2.58 -0.77
CA ILE A 154 6.69 3.02 -1.17
C ILE A 154 7.14 2.23 -2.39
N GLU A 155 7.15 0.91 -2.28
CA GLU A 155 7.69 0.01 -3.30
C GLU A 155 7.10 -1.39 -3.11
N GLY A 156 6.92 -2.14 -4.20
CA GLY A 156 6.42 -3.51 -4.17
C GLY A 156 7.22 -4.46 -5.04
N CYS A 157 7.16 -5.75 -4.73
CA CYS A 157 7.82 -6.81 -5.49
C CYS A 157 6.90 -8.01 -5.68
N SER A 158 7.22 -8.86 -6.67
CA SER A 158 6.60 -10.17 -6.85
C SER A 158 7.68 -11.21 -7.14
N GLY A 159 7.54 -12.40 -6.56
CA GLY A 159 8.51 -13.48 -6.67
C GLY A 159 9.61 -13.44 -5.61
N ALA A 160 10.16 -14.62 -5.27
CA ALA A 160 11.05 -14.79 -4.13
C ALA A 160 12.31 -13.90 -4.21
N SER A 161 13.01 -13.89 -5.35
CA SER A 161 14.28 -13.16 -5.49
C SER A 161 14.10 -11.64 -5.39
N ALA A 162 13.09 -11.08 -6.08
CA ALA A 162 12.80 -9.64 -6.01
C ALA A 162 12.39 -9.22 -4.59
N CYS A 163 11.60 -10.06 -3.91
CA CYS A 163 11.15 -9.77 -2.56
C CYS A 163 12.22 -9.94 -1.49
N GLU A 164 13.14 -10.88 -1.66
CA GLU A 164 14.34 -10.96 -0.83
C GLU A 164 15.21 -9.69 -1.00
N ALA A 165 15.46 -9.27 -2.24
CA ALA A 165 16.24 -8.06 -2.53
C ALA A 165 15.61 -6.79 -1.94
N LEU A 166 14.29 -6.63 -2.08
CA LEU A 166 13.53 -5.52 -1.50
C LEU A 166 13.70 -5.45 0.03
N VAL A 167 13.57 -6.60 0.69
CA VAL A 167 13.69 -6.68 2.15
C VAL A 167 15.14 -6.53 2.60
N ALA A 168 16.12 -7.02 1.84
CA ALA A 168 17.54 -6.83 2.13
C ALA A 168 17.94 -5.34 2.14
N GLY A 169 17.28 -4.51 1.30
CA GLY A 169 17.45 -3.06 1.22
C GLY A 169 16.80 -2.24 2.34
N TRP A 170 16.28 -2.87 3.40
CA TRP A 170 15.46 -2.20 4.42
C TRP A 170 16.09 -1.01 5.12
N LYS A 171 17.43 -0.96 5.25
CA LYS A 171 18.13 0.13 5.92
C LYS A 171 17.97 1.46 5.17
N ASP A 172 18.14 1.42 3.86
CA ASP A 172 18.02 2.60 3.01
C ASP A 172 16.56 3.02 2.90
N MET A 173 15.65 2.05 2.75
CA MET A 173 14.22 2.30 2.74
C MET A 173 13.73 2.94 4.06
N LEU A 174 14.18 2.45 5.21
CA LEU A 174 13.86 3.04 6.51
C LEU A 174 14.39 4.48 6.63
N LYS A 175 15.61 4.73 6.12
CA LYS A 175 16.20 6.06 6.14
C LYS A 175 15.36 7.05 5.34
N ASP A 176 14.89 6.64 4.17
CA ASP A 176 14.07 7.49 3.31
C ASP A 176 12.64 7.65 3.85
N ALA A 177 12.05 6.59 4.39
CA ALA A 177 10.78 6.63 5.13
C ALA A 177 10.82 7.65 6.28
N ARG A 178 11.87 7.63 7.11
CA ARG A 178 12.04 8.61 8.21
C ARG A 178 12.21 10.04 7.72
N LYS A 179 12.93 10.25 6.62
CA LYS A 179 13.05 11.59 6.01
C LYS A 179 11.69 12.08 5.51
N ALA A 180 10.93 11.22 4.83
CA ALA A 180 9.58 11.53 4.36
C ALA A 180 8.65 11.90 5.52
N GLU A 181 8.64 11.08 6.58
CA GLU A 181 7.84 11.33 7.79
C GLU A 181 8.21 12.67 8.45
N SER A 182 9.51 12.98 8.57
CA SER A 182 10.00 14.25 9.12
C SER A 182 9.56 15.45 8.29
N LYS A 183 9.66 15.36 6.95
CA LYS A 183 9.16 16.40 6.03
C LYS A 183 7.66 16.61 6.18
N LYS A 184 6.86 15.54 6.24
CA LYS A 184 5.40 15.60 6.47
C LYS A 184 5.09 16.32 7.79
N LYS A 185 5.77 15.96 8.89
CA LYS A 185 5.60 16.62 10.20
C LYS A 185 5.94 18.11 10.15
N ALA A 186 7.06 18.47 9.50
CA ALA A 186 7.47 19.86 9.35
C ALA A 186 6.45 20.67 8.53
N ALA A 187 5.92 20.11 7.44
CA ALA A 187 4.89 20.74 6.63
C ALA A 187 3.58 20.95 7.43
N ALA A 188 3.12 19.92 8.16
CA ALA A 188 1.94 20.01 9.00
C ALA A 188 2.09 21.06 10.13
N ALA A 189 3.25 21.15 10.77
CA ALA A 189 3.54 22.16 11.78
C ALA A 189 3.52 23.59 11.19
N LYS A 190 4.09 23.78 9.99
CA LYS A 190 4.03 25.06 9.27
C LYS A 190 2.60 25.43 8.89
N ALA A 191 1.78 24.48 8.43
CA ALA A 191 0.38 24.68 8.10
C ALA A 191 -0.44 25.10 9.34
N LYS A 192 -0.28 24.40 10.47
CA LYS A 192 -0.92 24.74 11.75
C LYS A 192 -0.56 26.15 12.23
N LYS A 193 0.72 26.54 12.14
CA LYS A 193 1.17 27.92 12.48
C LYS A 193 0.52 28.98 11.57
N LYS A 194 0.41 28.73 10.26
CA LYS A 194 -0.27 29.64 9.32
C LYS A 194 -1.78 29.76 9.60
N ALA A 195 -2.45 28.64 9.92
CA ALA A 195 -3.87 28.64 10.27
C ALA A 195 -4.15 29.39 11.59
N GLY A 196 -3.30 29.22 12.61
CA GLY A 196 -3.39 29.96 13.87
C GLY A 196 -3.23 31.47 13.70
N LYS A 197 -2.26 31.92 12.88
CA LYS A 197 -2.09 33.35 12.55
C LYS A 197 -3.29 33.93 11.80
N LYS A 198 -3.93 33.17 10.89
CA LYS A 198 -5.16 33.61 10.19
C LYS A 198 -6.35 33.75 11.14
N LYS A 199 -6.53 32.82 12.11
CA LYS A 199 -7.60 32.92 13.11
C LYS A 199 -7.40 34.11 14.07
N ALA A 200 -6.17 34.37 14.53
CA ALA A 200 -5.86 35.51 15.39
C ALA A 200 -6.04 36.88 14.68
N LYS A 201 -5.75 36.95 13.37
CA LYS A 201 -5.99 38.18 12.57
C LYS A 201 -7.49 38.44 12.33
N LYS A 202 -8.33 37.39 12.34
CA LYS A 202 -9.79 37.52 12.15
C LYS A 202 -10.51 37.96 13.44
N SER A 203 -10.05 37.54 14.62
CA SER A 203 -10.63 38.00 15.90
C SER A 203 -10.22 39.42 16.30
N LYS A 204 -9.06 39.92 15.85
CA LYS A 204 -8.62 41.30 16.13
C LYS A 204 -9.29 42.35 15.24
N LYS A 205 -10.01 41.95 14.18
CA LYS A 205 -10.77 42.85 13.29
C LYS A 205 -12.25 43.00 13.69
N SER A 206 -12.70 42.31 14.75
CA SER A 206 -14.09 42.32 15.22
C SER A 206 -14.28 42.95 16.60
N GLN A 207 -13.28 43.68 17.14
CA GLN A 207 -13.54 44.58 18.26
C GLN A 207 -14.13 45.86 17.68
N PRO A 208 -15.40 46.21 17.97
CA PRO A 208 -15.92 47.53 17.64
C PRO A 208 -15.05 48.57 18.36
N ALA A 209 -14.65 49.61 17.63
CA ALA A 209 -14.13 50.82 18.22
C ALA A 209 -15.17 51.29 19.24
N GLY A 210 -14.83 51.26 20.52
CA GLY A 210 -15.65 51.87 21.55
C GLY A 210 -15.84 53.32 21.15
N ASP A 211 -17.11 53.71 21.04
CA ASP A 211 -17.50 55.09 20.83
C ASP A 211 -16.84 55.95 21.90
N ALA A 212 -16.07 56.90 21.40
CA ALA A 212 -15.51 57.99 22.16
C ALA A 212 -16.64 58.89 22.68
N GLU A 213 -16.40 59.38 23.88
CA GLU A 213 -17.07 60.45 24.62
C GLU A 213 -18.07 61.35 23.87
N LEU A 214 -19.18 61.67 24.55
CA LEU A 214 -19.39 62.98 25.19
C LEU A 214 -20.62 62.95 26.11
#